data_AF-A0A7C5INY4-F1
#
_entry.id   AF-A0A7C5INY4-F1
#
_cell.length_a   1.000
_cell.length_b   1.000
_cell.length_c   1.000
_cell.angle_alpha   90.00
_cell.angle_beta   90.00
_cell.angle_gamma   90.00
#
_symmetry.space_group_name_H-M   'P 1'
#
loop_
_entity.id
_entity.type
_entity.pdbx_description
1 polymer ?
#
loop_
_entity_poly.entity_id
_entity_poly.type
_entity_poly.pdbx_seq_one_letter_code
_entity_poly.pdbx_strand_id
1 'polypeptide(L)'
;MLRHRFYAFIFPTVFLLLGTATSPLNHEMTSPEFEASTETISVYLQNSCFRDVTFQVKYDGKKSSGTIHKKDKKRLNLQVGGKIFIDGELYMEIEDSDNGETYIVCR
;
A
#
# COMPACT_ATOMS: atom_id res chain seq x y z
N MET A 1 11.12 -29.04 -32.09
CA MET A 1 12.48 -29.61 -31.93
C MET A 1 12.92 -29.36 -30.50
N LEU A 2 12.81 -30.40 -29.67
CA LEU A 2 13.18 -30.41 -28.26
C LEU A 2 14.67 -30.77 -28.17
N ARG A 3 15.50 -29.93 -27.56
CA ARG A 3 16.90 -30.27 -27.24
C ARG A 3 17.13 -30.08 -25.75
N HIS A 4 16.98 -31.18 -25.01
CA HIS A 4 17.56 -31.36 -23.69
C HIS A 4 19.09 -31.32 -23.79
N ARG A 5 19.74 -30.55 -22.92
CA ARG A 5 21.15 -30.71 -22.60
C ARG A 5 21.29 -30.99 -21.11
N PHE A 6 21.97 -32.10 -20.86
CA PHE A 6 22.31 -32.70 -19.58
C PHE A 6 23.64 -32.15 -19.05
N TYR A 7 23.87 -32.39 -17.75
CA TYR A 7 25.15 -32.38 -17.00
C TYR A 7 25.79 -31.03 -16.63
N ALA A 8 25.90 -30.76 -15.33
CA ALA A 8 27.11 -31.04 -14.56
C ALA A 8 26.89 -30.66 -13.08
N PHE A 9 26.85 -31.67 -12.20
CA PHE A 9 27.13 -31.53 -10.77
C PHE A 9 28.65 -31.52 -10.57
N ILE A 10 29.08 -31.01 -9.42
CA ILE A 10 30.41 -31.02 -8.78
C ILE A 10 31.09 -29.64 -8.78
N PHE A 11 31.09 -29.01 -7.61
CA PHE A 11 32.29 -28.37 -7.06
C PHE A 11 32.24 -28.48 -5.52
N PRO A 12 33.20 -29.16 -4.88
CA PRO A 12 33.40 -29.08 -3.44
C PRO A 12 34.49 -28.03 -3.15
N THR A 13 34.19 -27.01 -2.36
CA THR A 13 35.24 -26.17 -1.77
C THR A 13 34.87 -25.82 -0.35
N VAL A 14 35.54 -26.53 0.55
CA VAL A 14 35.72 -26.21 1.96
C VAL A 14 36.09 -24.73 2.11
N PHE A 15 35.28 -23.98 2.85
CA PHE A 15 35.66 -22.65 3.31
C PHE A 15 35.88 -22.72 4.82
N LEU A 16 37.14 -22.96 5.20
CA LEU A 16 37.67 -22.72 6.54
C LEU A 16 38.42 -21.38 6.47
N LEU A 17 37.86 -20.34 7.08
CA LEU A 17 38.65 -19.19 7.52
C LEU A 17 38.06 -18.67 8.84
N LEU A 18 38.76 -19.09 9.90
CA LEU A 18 38.68 -18.50 11.23
C LEU A 18 39.31 -17.11 11.14
N GLY A 19 38.50 -16.06 11.34
CA GLY A 19 38.96 -14.68 11.40
C GLY A 19 38.45 -14.01 12.67
N THR A 20 39.29 -14.00 13.70
CA THR A 20 39.14 -13.10 14.86
C THR A 20 39.69 -11.73 14.50
N ALA A 21 38.95 -10.66 14.80
CA ALA A 21 39.45 -9.49 15.54
C ALA A 21 38.54 -8.25 15.34
N THR A 22 38.09 -7.72 16.48
CA THR A 22 37.90 -6.29 16.80
C THR A 22 37.09 -5.43 15.83
N SER A 23 35.84 -5.15 16.20
CA SER A 23 35.12 -3.95 15.74
C SER A 23 35.19 -2.87 16.82
N PRO A 24 35.60 -1.63 16.48
CA PRO A 24 35.58 -0.51 17.40
C PRO A 24 34.15 -0.06 17.68
N LEU A 25 33.93 0.47 18.88
CA LEU A 25 32.72 1.18 19.33
C LEU A 25 32.38 2.34 18.37
N ASN A 26 31.64 2.04 17.31
CA ASN A 26 30.84 3.01 16.59
C ASN A 26 29.52 3.17 17.35
N HIS A 27 29.40 4.29 18.06
CA HIS A 27 28.09 4.82 18.44
C HIS A 27 27.35 5.19 17.16
N GLU A 28 26.73 4.18 16.55
CA GLU A 28 25.69 4.39 15.55
C GLU A 28 24.50 4.95 16.32
N MET A 29 24.33 6.27 16.25
CA MET A 29 23.05 6.90 16.52
C MET A 29 22.11 6.44 15.42
N THR A 30 21.57 5.24 15.58
CA THR A 30 20.41 4.76 14.84
C THR A 30 19.30 5.76 15.16
N SER A 31 19.09 6.70 14.23
CA SER A 31 17.84 7.44 14.12
C SER A 31 16.71 6.41 14.23
N PRO A 32 15.67 6.63 15.04
CA PRO A 32 14.53 5.75 15.00
C PRO A 32 14.05 5.72 13.55
N GLU A 33 14.17 4.56 12.90
CA GLU A 33 13.30 4.21 11.79
C GLU A 33 11.91 4.41 12.34
N PHE A 34 11.32 5.56 12.01
CA PHE A 34 9.92 5.81 12.23
C PHE A 34 9.24 4.82 11.29
N GLU A 35 8.96 3.63 11.83
CA GLU A 35 7.98 2.70 11.29
C GLU A 35 6.72 3.55 11.16
N ALA A 36 6.51 4.14 9.98
CA ALA A 36 5.30 4.83 9.64
C ALA A 36 4.22 3.76 9.76
N SER A 37 3.56 3.73 10.90
CA SER A 37 2.41 2.87 11.13
C SER A 37 1.46 3.19 10.00
N THR A 38 1.34 2.27 9.04
CA THR A 38 0.45 2.40 7.89
C THR A 38 -0.96 2.15 8.39
N GLU A 39 -1.44 3.10 9.20
CA GLU A 39 -2.73 3.02 9.83
C GLU A 39 -3.79 2.97 8.74
N THR A 40 -4.49 1.84 8.72
CA THR A 40 -5.58 1.62 7.79
C THR A 40 -6.87 1.93 8.51
N ILE A 41 -7.59 2.93 8.03
CA ILE A 41 -8.89 3.34 8.54
C ILE A 41 -10.01 2.89 7.61
N SER A 42 -11.24 2.94 8.12
CA SER A 42 -12.43 2.61 7.35
C SER A 42 -13.21 3.87 7.06
N VAL A 43 -13.49 4.15 5.78
CA VAL A 43 -14.40 5.23 5.39
C VAL A 43 -15.53 4.67 4.56
N TYR A 44 -16.63 5.41 4.47
CA TYR A 44 -17.77 5.03 3.65
C TYR A 44 -18.07 6.10 2.60
N LEU A 45 -18.25 5.66 1.36
CA LEU A 45 -18.75 6.50 0.28
C LEU A 45 -20.21 6.17 0.02
N GLN A 46 -21.09 7.15 0.09
CA GLN A 46 -22.51 7.01 -0.23
C GLN A 46 -22.83 7.77 -1.52
N ASN A 47 -23.31 7.06 -2.52
CA ASN A 47 -23.70 7.64 -3.79
C ASN A 47 -25.15 8.17 -3.72
N SER A 48 -25.31 9.49 -3.59
CA SER A 48 -26.60 10.17 -3.69
C SER A 48 -26.94 10.67 -5.10
N CYS A 49 -26.07 10.43 -6.09
CA CYS A 49 -26.31 10.80 -7.48
C CYS A 49 -27.45 9.96 -8.09
N PHE A 50 -28.09 10.44 -9.16
CA PHE A 50 -29.08 9.67 -9.93
C PHE A 50 -28.47 8.64 -10.89
N ARG A 51 -27.15 8.46 -10.85
CA ARG A 51 -26.34 7.59 -11.71
C ARG A 51 -25.29 6.87 -10.89
N ASP A 52 -24.67 5.86 -11.49
CA ASP A 52 -23.50 5.21 -10.93
C ASP A 52 -22.28 6.15 -11.02
N VAL A 53 -21.40 6.06 -10.02
CA VAL A 53 -20.16 6.85 -9.96
C VAL A 53 -18.95 5.94 -9.87
N THR A 54 -17.85 6.35 -10.49
CA THR A 54 -16.58 5.64 -10.40
C THR A 54 -15.73 6.29 -9.31
N PHE A 55 -15.27 5.51 -8.34
CA PHE A 55 -14.29 5.98 -7.38
C PHE A 55 -12.91 5.46 -7.76
N GLN A 56 -11.88 6.26 -7.46
CA GLN A 56 -10.49 5.83 -7.52
C GLN A 56 -9.80 6.24 -6.23
N VAL A 57 -8.93 5.38 -5.73
CA VAL A 57 -8.11 5.62 -4.54
C VAL A 57 -6.67 5.59 -5.00
N LYS A 58 -5.89 6.59 -4.60
CA LYS A 58 -4.44 6.62 -4.81
C LYS A 58 -3.72 6.78 -3.48
N TYR A 59 -2.73 5.95 -3.24
CA TYR A 59 -1.86 6.03 -2.07
C TYR A 59 -0.49 5.45 -2.43
N ASP A 60 0.58 6.18 -2.13
CA ASP A 60 1.98 5.73 -2.29
C ASP A 60 2.23 4.99 -3.63
N GLY A 61 1.85 5.63 -4.75
CA GLY A 61 1.98 5.06 -6.09
C GLY A 61 1.03 3.91 -6.44
N LYS A 62 0.31 3.34 -5.47
CA LYS A 62 -0.74 2.33 -5.69
C LYS A 62 -2.04 3.01 -6.07
N LYS A 63 -2.81 2.35 -6.94
CA LYS A 63 -4.16 2.78 -7.31
C LYS A 63 -5.15 1.62 -7.22
N SER A 64 -6.36 1.93 -6.76
CA SER A 64 -7.51 1.03 -6.81
C SER A 64 -8.73 1.80 -7.30
N SER A 65 -9.66 1.13 -7.95
CA SER A 65 -10.86 1.77 -8.49
C SER A 65 -12.06 0.83 -8.42
N GLY A 66 -13.25 1.40 -8.40
CA GLY A 66 -14.48 0.65 -8.51
C GLY A 66 -15.67 1.55 -8.79
N THR A 67 -16.85 0.95 -8.79
CA THR A 67 -18.11 1.65 -9.03
C THR A 67 -18.97 1.60 -7.78
N ILE A 68 -19.64 2.71 -7.47
CA ILE A 68 -20.70 2.78 -6.46
C ILE A 68 -22.01 2.98 -7.20
N HIS A 69 -22.92 2.01 -7.12
CA HIS A 69 -24.20 2.12 -7.80
C HIS A 69 -25.07 3.22 -7.17
N LYS A 70 -26.05 3.71 -7.94
CA LYS A 70 -27.00 4.70 -7.46
C LYS A 70 -27.64 4.29 -6.13
N LYS A 71 -27.64 5.21 -5.15
CA LYS A 71 -28.19 5.03 -3.78
C LYS A 71 -27.47 3.99 -2.91
N ASP A 72 -26.33 3.46 -3.38
CA ASP A 72 -25.54 2.52 -2.59
C ASP A 72 -24.52 3.21 -1.69
N LYS A 73 -24.11 2.46 -0.65
CA LYS A 73 -23.02 2.81 0.26
C LYS A 73 -21.92 1.77 0.16
N LYS A 74 -20.68 2.22 -0.06
CA LYS A 74 -19.50 1.37 -0.16
C LYS A 74 -18.52 1.67 0.97
N ARG A 75 -18.07 0.63 1.69
CA ARG A 75 -16.96 0.72 2.63
C ARG A 75 -15.63 0.62 1.89
N LEU A 76 -14.70 1.51 2.19
CA LEU A 76 -13.31 1.49 1.74
C LEU A 76 -12.39 1.40 2.95
N ASN A 77 -11.37 0.53 2.86
CA ASN A 77 -10.30 0.46 3.86
C ASN A 77 -9.07 1.13 3.24
N LEU A 78 -8.65 2.25 3.80
CA LEU A 78 -7.70 3.17 3.20
C LEU A 78 -6.58 3.49 4.21
N GLN A 79 -5.38 3.69 3.70
CA GLN A 79 -4.29 4.22 4.51
C GLN A 79 -4.46 5.73 4.67
N VAL A 80 -4.10 6.27 5.84
CA VAL A 80 -4.02 7.72 6.09
C VAL A 80 -3.10 8.37 5.05
N GLY A 81 -3.49 9.54 4.53
CA GLY A 81 -2.87 10.23 3.40
C GLY A 81 -3.31 9.71 2.02
N GLY A 82 -4.21 8.73 1.97
CA GLY A 82 -4.81 8.26 0.73
C GLY A 82 -5.71 9.31 0.08
N LYS A 83 -5.72 9.40 -1.25
CA LYS A 83 -6.56 10.34 -2.01
C LYS A 83 -7.71 9.62 -2.68
N ILE A 84 -8.93 10.08 -2.45
CA ILE A 84 -10.14 9.59 -3.12
C ILE A 84 -10.47 10.55 -4.27
N PHE A 85 -10.73 9.96 -5.43
CA PHE A 85 -11.22 10.63 -6.62
C PHE A 85 -12.60 10.09 -6.98
N ILE A 86 -13.51 10.97 -7.37
CA ILE A 86 -14.84 10.62 -7.87
C ILE A 86 -14.93 11.08 -9.31
N ASP A 87 -15.26 10.16 -10.22
CA ASP A 87 -15.34 10.38 -11.67
C ASP A 87 -14.09 11.05 -12.27
N GLY A 88 -12.93 10.84 -11.64
CA GLY A 88 -11.63 11.36 -12.07
C GLY A 88 -11.19 12.65 -11.37
N GLU A 89 -12.08 13.30 -10.62
CA GLU A 89 -11.77 14.53 -9.87
C GLU A 89 -11.38 14.22 -8.43
N LEU A 90 -10.38 14.93 -7.89
CA LEU A 90 -9.99 14.80 -6.48
C LEU A 90 -11.17 15.24 -5.61
N TYR A 91 -11.65 14.32 -4.78
CA TYR A 91 -12.75 14.58 -3.86
C TYR A 91 -12.23 14.92 -2.47
N MET A 92 -11.31 14.10 -1.94
CA MET A 92 -10.70 14.33 -0.63
C MET A 92 -9.36 13.59 -0.46
N GLU A 93 -8.62 13.99 0.56
CA GLU A 93 -7.49 13.26 1.15
C GLU A 93 -7.92 12.74 2.52
N ILE A 94 -7.49 11.54 2.86
CA ILE A 94 -7.92 10.81 4.06
C ILE A 94 -7.03 11.13 5.23
N GLU A 95 -7.63 11.53 6.34
CA GLU A 95 -6.97 11.78 7.62
C GLU A 95 -7.35 10.69 8.64
N ASP A 96 -6.57 10.53 9.70
CA ASP A 96 -6.86 9.60 10.80
C ASP A 96 -8.22 9.86 11.45
N SER A 97 -8.60 11.14 11.56
CA SER A 97 -9.88 11.59 12.11
C SER A 97 -11.11 11.14 11.31
N ASP A 98 -10.93 10.68 10.07
CA ASP A 98 -12.01 10.24 9.17
C ASP A 98 -12.48 8.80 9.44
N ASN A 99 -11.90 8.10 10.42
CA ASN A 99 -12.22 6.69 10.65
C ASN A 99 -13.69 6.50 11.10
N GLY A 100 -14.46 5.77 10.27
CA GLY A 100 -15.88 5.52 10.44
C GLY A 100 -16.79 6.51 9.70
N GLU A 101 -16.23 7.57 9.13
CA GLU A 101 -16.99 8.65 8.50
C GLU A 101 -17.67 8.22 7.20
N THR A 102 -18.78 8.90 6.89
CA THR A 102 -19.55 8.68 5.66
C THR A 102 -19.59 9.94 4.81
N TYR A 103 -19.00 9.86 3.62
CA TYR A 103 -18.98 10.93 2.64
C TYR A 103 -20.07 10.73 1.59
N ILE A 104 -20.90 11.76 1.43
CA ILE A 104 -21.99 11.78 0.47
C ILE A 104 -21.46 12.40 -0.83
N VAL A 105 -21.48 11.61 -1.88
CA VAL A 105 -21.11 12.01 -3.24
C VAL A 105 -22.33 12.57 -3.96
N CYS A 106 -22.14 13.65 -4.72
CA CYS A 106 -23.19 14.49 -5.34
C CYS A 106 -24.14 15.09 -4.29
N ARG A 107 -23.69 16.16 -3.63
CA ARG A 107 -24.56 17.02 -2.82
C ARG A 107 -25.25 18.06 -3.68
#